data_AF-A0A948H0B8-F1
#
_entry.id   AF-A0A948H0B8-F1
#
_cell.length_a   1.000
_cell.length_b   1.000
_cell.length_c   1.000
_cell.angle_alpha   90.00
_cell.angle_beta   90.00
_cell.angle_gamma   90.00
#
_symmetry.space_group_name_H-M   'P 1'
#
loop_
_entity.id
_entity.type
_entity.pdbx_description
1 polymer ?
#
loop_
_entity_poly.entity_id
_entity_poly.type
_entity_poly.pdbx_seq_one_letter_code
_entity_poly.pdbx_strand_id
1 'polypeptide(L)'
;YMGEEKFNRAIQRYAREFRFGNAALKDLIRICSQESAQDLEWFFQQWLLSKKTCDFAVREVSLDKIILENRGSVVMPVQARVFYQDNTESNFCWDGKSTTYTIEVPSGKKVQRVELDPDNSITLDIDRTNNQWPRNFKIKPVPLYFLAYEVPLFLPRDSCTQVIGPSIGGSSLGVTTSLQKPYDHILRLNSGYDFNAREVKMALGYEVSHIFNQQLAAGFEIFDYESSKQKHDLSGGKLYLRKELWPASYGVFSANDHVTLYLTRDKKIDNSGLNGKEEVQGLHYLKKDEAIVGITGSLGRYGPYADPSFGWKFISTQEFAGHFLGGNQAFWRTSAELDNYYLLFPKRQHKLANRMRLGWGEHSDKNLFELGGIDALRGYSRKDIQGAHAFLETIEYRMPLLSEAKVYFLDNIFCLDGIQAVAFFDVGKAWYSSFAESDFKKDVGFGLRFHFNILSFLEKAVVRFDVARPINDEANKDTHYWLSFSQSF
;
A
#
# COMPACT_ATOMS: atom_id res chain seq x y z
N TYR A 1 33.90 -3.89 -9.20
CA TYR A 1 34.62 -4.62 -10.28
C TYR A 1 35.58 -3.71 -11.04
N MET A 2 35.12 -2.63 -11.70
CA MET A 2 36.03 -1.72 -12.42
C MET A 2 36.68 -0.62 -11.55
N GLY A 3 36.16 -0.35 -10.34
CA GLY A 3 36.64 0.71 -9.45
C GLY A 3 36.04 2.08 -9.77
N GLU A 4 35.91 2.93 -8.75
CA GLU A 4 35.22 4.23 -8.83
C GLU A 4 35.87 5.18 -9.84
N GLU A 5 37.20 5.28 -9.85
CA GLU A 5 37.94 6.19 -10.72
C GLU A 5 37.70 5.88 -12.21
N LYS A 6 37.78 4.61 -12.59
CA LYS A 6 37.51 4.14 -13.96
C LYS A 6 36.05 4.32 -14.34
N PHE A 7 35.13 4.05 -13.42
CA PHE A 7 33.71 4.27 -13.63
C PHE A 7 33.40 5.75 -13.86
N ASN A 8 33.94 6.65 -13.04
CA ASN A 8 33.75 8.09 -13.18
C ASN A 8 34.27 8.61 -14.53
N ARG A 9 35.43 8.13 -14.99
CA ARG A 9 35.93 8.44 -16.35
C ARG A 9 34.98 7.94 -17.44
N ALA A 10 34.47 6.71 -17.31
CA ALA A 10 33.51 6.15 -18.26
C ALA A 10 32.22 6.98 -18.34
N ILE A 11 31.64 7.38 -17.22
CA ILE A 11 30.43 8.20 -17.19
C ILE A 11 30.69 9.60 -17.75
N GLN A 12 31.80 10.24 -17.40
CA GLN A 12 32.17 11.55 -17.98
C GLN A 12 32.35 11.48 -19.50
N ARG A 13 32.99 10.41 -19.99
CA ARG A 13 33.17 10.17 -21.41
C ARG A 13 31.84 9.90 -22.12
N TYR A 14 30.99 9.06 -21.54
CA TYR A 14 29.64 8.79 -22.04
C TYR A 14 28.81 10.07 -22.16
N ALA A 15 28.78 10.90 -21.10
CA ALA A 15 28.08 12.18 -21.12
C ALA A 15 28.64 13.16 -22.17
N ARG A 16 29.95 13.11 -22.46
CA ARG A 16 30.60 13.95 -23.46
C ARG A 16 30.34 13.47 -24.88
N GLU A 17 30.50 12.18 -25.16
CA GLU A 17 30.30 11.57 -26.49
C GLU A 17 28.85 11.73 -26.96
N PHE A 18 27.89 11.57 -26.06
CA PHE A 18 26.46 11.62 -26.38
C PHE A 18 25.79 12.93 -26.00
N ARG A 19 26.58 13.99 -25.79
CA ARG A 19 26.03 15.32 -25.52
C ARG A 19 25.19 15.77 -26.72
N PHE A 20 23.91 16.05 -26.48
CA PHE A 20 22.91 16.41 -27.51
C PHE A 20 22.59 15.28 -28.51
N GLY A 21 22.93 14.03 -28.19
CA GLY A 21 22.65 12.85 -29.00
C GLY A 21 21.81 11.81 -28.26
N ASN A 22 21.49 10.71 -28.95
CA ASN A 22 20.87 9.54 -28.35
C ASN A 22 21.94 8.54 -27.94
N ALA A 23 21.83 7.99 -26.73
CA ALA A 23 22.72 6.97 -26.23
C ALA A 23 21.94 5.68 -25.95
N ALA A 24 22.50 4.54 -26.34
CA ALA A 24 21.93 3.24 -26.04
C ALA A 24 22.75 2.51 -24.97
N LEU A 25 22.15 1.48 -24.36
CA LEU A 25 22.84 0.69 -23.34
C LEU A 25 24.16 0.08 -23.85
N LYS A 26 24.19 -0.40 -25.10
CA LYS A 26 25.41 -0.92 -25.74
C LYS A 26 26.58 0.09 -25.76
N ASP A 27 26.27 1.39 -25.83
CA ASP A 27 27.29 2.44 -25.86
C ASP A 27 27.90 2.63 -24.47
N LEU A 28 27.08 2.54 -23.43
CA LEU A 28 27.55 2.55 -22.04
C LEU A 28 28.43 1.34 -21.77
N ILE A 29 28.00 0.14 -22.18
CA ILE A 29 28.78 -1.10 -21.99
C ILE A 29 30.14 -0.98 -22.68
N ARG A 30 30.15 -0.55 -23.95
CA ARG A 30 31.37 -0.32 -24.73
C ARG A 30 32.32 0.65 -24.03
N ILE A 31 31.84 1.81 -23.58
CA ILE A 31 32.69 2.82 -22.92
C ILE A 31 33.22 2.29 -21.59
N CYS A 32 32.38 1.65 -20.77
CA CYS A 32 32.82 1.04 -19.53
C CYS A 32 33.91 -0.02 -19.78
N SER A 33 33.75 -0.88 -20.79
CA SER A 33 34.77 -1.87 -21.17
C SER A 33 36.08 -1.24 -21.65
N GLN A 34 36.01 -0.17 -22.46
CA GLN A 34 37.19 0.55 -22.92
C GLN A 34 37.95 1.24 -21.78
N GLU A 35 37.26 1.96 -20.90
CA GLU A 35 37.90 2.69 -19.78
C GLU A 35 38.44 1.77 -18.68
N SER A 36 37.86 0.58 -18.53
CA SER A 36 38.34 -0.42 -17.56
C SER A 36 39.43 -1.33 -18.08
N ALA A 37 39.57 -1.45 -19.42
CA ALA A 37 40.33 -2.47 -20.12
C ALA A 37 39.87 -3.91 -19.76
N GLN A 38 38.57 -4.08 -19.52
CA GLN A 38 37.96 -5.37 -19.16
C GLN A 38 36.71 -5.60 -20.02
N ASP A 39 36.46 -6.85 -20.40
CA ASP A 39 35.15 -7.22 -20.96
C ASP A 39 34.12 -7.24 -19.82
N LEU A 40 33.18 -6.30 -19.87
CA LEU A 40 32.12 -6.12 -18.87
C LEU A 40 30.75 -6.52 -19.43
N GLU A 41 30.70 -7.05 -20.66
CA GLU A 41 29.45 -7.51 -21.27
C GLU A 41 28.76 -8.52 -20.36
N TRP A 42 29.50 -9.51 -19.84
CA TRP A 42 28.96 -10.52 -18.90
C TRP A 42 28.31 -9.89 -17.66
N PHE A 43 28.87 -8.80 -17.14
CA PHE A 43 28.35 -8.10 -15.95
C PHE A 43 27.05 -7.38 -16.30
N PHE A 44 27.02 -6.60 -17.37
CA PHE A 44 25.81 -5.88 -17.76
C PHE A 44 24.71 -6.83 -18.25
N GLN A 45 25.07 -7.96 -18.87
CA GLN A 45 24.13 -9.00 -19.28
C GLN A 45 23.34 -9.55 -18.08
N GLN A 46 24.02 -9.93 -16.99
CA GLN A 46 23.31 -10.43 -15.81
C GLN A 46 22.50 -9.34 -15.11
N TRP A 47 23.01 -8.10 -15.01
CA TRP A 47 22.39 -7.05 -14.20
C TRP A 47 21.27 -6.28 -14.89
N LEU A 48 21.39 -6.03 -16.20
CA LEU A 48 20.47 -5.14 -16.93
C LEU A 48 19.65 -5.87 -18.01
N LEU A 49 20.12 -7.03 -18.48
CA LEU A 49 19.54 -7.73 -19.63
C LEU A 49 19.03 -9.14 -19.28
N SER A 50 18.95 -9.49 -18.00
CA SER A 50 18.48 -10.79 -17.55
C SER A 50 17.49 -10.68 -16.39
N LYS A 51 16.85 -11.81 -16.05
CA LYS A 51 15.96 -11.95 -14.88
C LYS A 51 16.69 -12.56 -13.67
N LYS A 52 18.03 -12.61 -13.70
CA LYS A 52 18.82 -13.15 -12.59
C LYS A 52 18.65 -12.28 -11.35
N THR A 53 18.71 -12.92 -10.18
CA THR A 53 18.59 -12.26 -8.88
C THR A 53 19.90 -12.36 -8.09
N CYS A 54 20.10 -11.41 -7.19
CA CYS A 54 21.21 -11.36 -6.25
C CYS A 54 20.68 -11.69 -4.85
N ASP A 55 21.13 -12.78 -4.23
CA ASP A 55 20.75 -13.21 -2.87
C ASP A 55 21.91 -14.03 -2.27
N PHE A 56 22.70 -13.41 -1.40
CA PHE A 56 23.85 -14.03 -0.75
C PHE A 56 23.59 -14.22 0.74
N ALA A 57 23.56 -15.46 1.19
CA ALA A 57 23.11 -15.82 2.52
C ALA A 57 24.19 -16.53 3.35
N VAL A 58 24.20 -16.28 4.66
CA VAL A 58 24.84 -17.19 5.62
C VAL A 58 23.90 -18.38 5.81
N ARG A 59 24.28 -19.53 5.26
CA ARG A 59 23.46 -20.75 5.28
C ARG A 59 23.60 -21.50 6.61
N GLU A 60 24.83 -21.70 7.06
CA GLU A 60 25.13 -22.50 8.25
C GLU A 60 26.37 -21.97 8.97
N VAL A 61 26.33 -21.98 10.30
CA VAL A 61 27.48 -21.73 11.17
C VAL A 61 27.56 -22.89 12.16
N SER A 62 28.60 -23.71 12.04
CA SER A 62 28.90 -24.82 12.95
C SER A 62 30.19 -24.54 13.73
N LEU A 63 30.62 -25.51 14.55
CA LEU A 63 31.86 -25.39 15.35
C LEU A 63 33.12 -25.34 14.48
N ASP A 64 33.10 -26.02 13.33
CA ASP A 64 34.25 -26.30 12.47
C ASP A 64 34.18 -25.58 11.11
N LYS A 65 32.99 -25.15 10.66
CA LYS A 65 32.82 -24.51 9.36
C LYS A 65 31.70 -23.48 9.35
N ILE A 66 31.80 -22.56 8.40
CA ILE A 66 30.73 -21.62 8.01
C ILE A 66 30.44 -21.88 6.54
N ILE A 67 29.18 -22.04 6.19
CA ILE A 67 28.74 -22.23 4.80
C ILE A 67 27.97 -20.98 4.37
N LEU A 68 28.48 -20.32 3.34
CA LEU A 68 27.84 -19.23 2.63
C LEU A 68 27.20 -19.79 1.34
N GLU A 69 26.11 -19.17 0.90
CA GLU A 69 25.32 -19.64 -0.24
C GLU A 69 24.84 -18.47 -1.12
N ASN A 70 24.80 -18.70 -2.42
CA ASN A 70 24.24 -17.81 -3.41
C ASN A 70 22.93 -18.45 -3.84
N ARG A 71 21.82 -17.95 -3.27
CA ARG A 71 20.47 -18.41 -3.56
C ARG A 71 19.91 -17.78 -4.84
N GLY A 72 20.57 -16.73 -5.31
CA GLY A 72 20.33 -16.11 -6.60
C GLY A 72 21.06 -16.83 -7.74
N SER A 73 21.37 -16.05 -8.77
CA SER A 73 22.08 -16.51 -9.97
C SER A 73 23.04 -15.47 -10.55
N VAL A 74 23.11 -14.30 -9.92
CA VAL A 74 24.12 -13.28 -10.17
C VAL A 74 25.46 -13.77 -9.62
N VAL A 75 26.49 -13.71 -10.46
CA VAL A 75 27.86 -14.05 -10.10
C VAL A 75 28.60 -12.74 -9.86
N MET A 76 29.09 -12.54 -8.63
CA MET A 76 29.93 -11.41 -8.28
C MET A 76 30.74 -11.67 -7.01
N PRO A 77 31.88 -10.96 -6.83
CA PRO A 77 32.62 -11.03 -5.58
C PRO A 77 31.84 -10.46 -4.40
N VAL A 78 31.87 -11.17 -3.27
CA VAL A 78 31.23 -10.79 -2.00
C VAL A 78 32.24 -10.91 -0.86
N GLN A 79 32.31 -9.89 -0.01
CA GLN A 79 33.13 -9.91 1.19
C GLN A 79 32.37 -10.59 2.33
N ALA A 80 33.08 -11.40 3.11
CA ALA A 80 32.59 -12.02 4.34
C ALA A 80 33.52 -11.67 5.50
N ARG A 81 32.96 -11.27 6.63
CA ARG A 81 33.70 -11.00 7.87
C ARG A 81 33.22 -11.92 8.98
N VAL A 82 34.16 -12.61 9.62
CA VAL A 82 33.90 -13.53 10.73
C VAL A 82 34.51 -12.96 12.00
N PHE A 83 33.69 -12.78 13.02
CA PHE A 83 34.09 -12.34 14.36
C PHE A 83 34.07 -13.52 15.31
N TYR A 84 35.12 -13.65 16.12
CA TYR A 84 35.27 -14.74 17.09
C TYR A 84 35.11 -14.22 18.53
N GLN A 85 34.80 -15.12 19.46
CA GLN A 85 34.61 -14.78 20.88
C GLN A 85 35.86 -14.24 21.58
N ASP A 86 37.05 -14.47 21.00
CA ASP A 86 38.32 -13.92 21.48
C ASP A 86 38.59 -12.48 20.99
N ASN A 87 37.58 -11.82 20.40
CA ASN A 87 37.63 -10.50 19.77
C ASN A 87 38.54 -10.40 18.54
N THR A 88 39.00 -11.53 17.98
CA THR A 88 39.68 -11.52 16.68
C THR A 88 38.67 -11.55 15.53
N GLU A 89 39.11 -11.12 14.35
CA GLU A 89 38.30 -11.18 13.12
C GLU A 89 39.11 -11.74 11.94
N SER A 90 38.39 -12.33 10.98
CA SER A 90 38.93 -12.81 9.71
C SER A 90 38.06 -12.29 8.56
N ASN A 91 38.70 -11.78 7.51
CA ASN A 91 38.03 -11.33 6.29
C ASN A 91 38.27 -12.33 5.15
N PHE A 92 37.22 -12.64 4.40
CA PHE A 92 37.23 -13.56 3.27
C PHE A 92 36.56 -12.91 2.06
N CYS A 93 37.05 -13.23 0.86
CA CYS A 93 36.44 -12.78 -0.38
C CYS A 93 35.99 -14.00 -1.18
N TRP A 94 34.69 -14.16 -1.33
CA TRP A 94 34.10 -15.16 -2.21
C TRP A 94 33.91 -14.57 -3.60
N ASP A 95 34.28 -15.29 -4.66
CA ASP A 95 34.13 -14.82 -6.05
C ASP A 95 32.70 -14.93 -6.61
N GLY A 96 31.79 -15.60 -5.88
CA GLY A 96 30.39 -15.81 -6.23
C GLY A 96 30.15 -16.76 -7.41
N LYS A 97 31.18 -17.45 -7.91
CA LYS A 97 31.06 -18.38 -9.04
C LYS A 97 30.45 -19.72 -8.64
N SER A 98 30.85 -20.23 -7.47
CA SER A 98 30.23 -21.40 -6.88
C SER A 98 28.87 -21.04 -6.28
N THR A 99 27.99 -22.03 -6.09
CA THR A 99 26.72 -21.84 -5.36
C THR A 99 26.97 -21.73 -3.86
N THR A 100 28.00 -22.38 -3.35
CA THR A 100 28.38 -22.37 -1.94
C THR A 100 29.85 -22.01 -1.74
N TYR A 101 30.17 -21.44 -0.59
CA TYR A 101 31.53 -21.14 -0.17
C TYR A 101 31.71 -21.52 1.29
N THR A 102 32.67 -22.40 1.56
CA THR A 102 32.93 -22.92 2.91
C THR A 102 34.15 -22.21 3.48
N ILE A 103 33.99 -21.65 4.68
CA ILE A 103 35.08 -21.11 5.49
C ILE A 103 35.34 -22.10 6.62
N GLU A 104 36.57 -22.57 6.76
CA GLU A 104 36.98 -23.40 7.89
C GLU A 104 37.22 -22.53 9.13
N VAL A 105 36.67 -22.95 10.27
CA VAL A 105 36.86 -22.28 11.55
C VAL A 105 38.15 -22.81 12.19
N PRO A 106 39.10 -21.94 12.56
CA PRO A 106 40.34 -22.39 13.21
C PRO A 106 40.06 -23.14 14.51
N SER A 107 40.80 -24.23 14.74
CA SER A 107 40.66 -25.04 15.95
C SER A 107 40.81 -24.19 17.23
N GLY A 108 39.88 -24.36 18.17
CA GLY A 108 39.82 -23.61 19.43
C GLY A 108 39.13 -22.24 19.35
N LYS A 109 38.85 -21.71 18.16
CA LYS A 109 38.04 -20.49 18.02
C LYS A 109 36.55 -20.80 18.01
N LYS A 110 35.75 -19.89 18.55
CA LYS A 110 34.28 -19.95 18.53
C LYS A 110 33.75 -18.75 17.78
N VAL A 111 32.91 -18.99 16.77
CA VAL A 111 32.27 -17.94 15.97
C VAL A 111 31.26 -17.20 16.84
N GLN A 112 31.38 -15.88 16.88
CA GLN A 112 30.42 -14.98 17.53
C GLN A 112 29.45 -14.39 16.52
N ARG A 113 29.95 -13.95 15.35
CA ARG A 113 29.17 -13.27 14.33
C ARG A 113 29.76 -13.47 12.94
N VAL A 114 28.91 -13.57 11.93
CA VAL A 114 29.29 -13.62 10.51
C VAL A 114 28.51 -12.54 9.77
N GLU A 115 29.18 -11.78 8.91
CA GLU A 115 28.58 -10.78 8.03
C GLU A 115 29.01 -11.02 6.59
N LEU A 116 28.03 -11.09 5.69
CA LEU A 116 28.19 -10.93 4.25
C LEU A 116 27.94 -9.48 3.87
N ASP A 117 28.78 -8.95 2.97
CA ASP A 117 28.72 -7.56 2.51
C ASP A 117 28.69 -6.54 3.69
N PRO A 118 29.69 -6.58 4.60
CA PRO A 118 29.68 -5.74 5.82
C PRO A 118 29.65 -4.23 5.51
N ASP A 119 30.18 -3.84 4.35
CA ASP A 119 30.24 -2.44 3.91
C ASP A 119 28.99 -2.00 3.12
N ASN A 120 27.98 -2.87 3.00
CA ASN A 120 26.74 -2.65 2.25
C ASN A 120 26.96 -2.22 0.78
N SER A 121 27.99 -2.77 0.14
CA SER A 121 28.38 -2.46 -1.24
C SER A 121 27.41 -3.05 -2.28
N ILE A 122 26.66 -4.10 -1.93
CA ILE A 122 25.75 -4.82 -2.83
C ILE A 122 24.31 -4.38 -2.56
N THR A 123 23.92 -3.20 -3.04
CA THR A 123 22.60 -2.61 -2.74
C THR A 123 21.40 -3.35 -3.34
N LEU A 124 21.65 -4.29 -4.26
CA LEU A 124 20.63 -5.02 -5.03
C LEU A 124 20.38 -6.45 -4.51
N ASP A 125 21.02 -6.82 -3.40
CA ASP A 125 20.67 -8.06 -2.69
C ASP A 125 19.19 -8.00 -2.24
N ILE A 126 18.41 -9.00 -2.66
CA ILE A 126 16.95 -9.03 -2.45
C ILE A 126 16.58 -9.36 -1.00
N ASP A 127 17.42 -10.06 -0.24
CA ASP A 127 17.13 -10.46 1.14
C ASP A 127 18.34 -10.28 2.06
N ARG A 128 18.62 -9.03 2.40
CA ARG A 128 19.71 -8.68 3.32
C ARG A 128 19.54 -9.23 4.75
N THR A 129 18.35 -9.73 5.12
CA THR A 129 18.12 -10.27 6.47
C THR A 129 18.84 -11.59 6.71
N ASN A 130 19.29 -12.24 5.64
CA ASN A 130 20.02 -13.51 5.69
C ASN A 130 21.55 -13.35 5.56
N ASN A 131 22.04 -12.11 5.40
CA ASN A 131 23.46 -11.78 5.24
C ASN A 131 24.24 -11.80 6.57
N GLN A 132 23.55 -11.97 7.70
CA GLN A 132 24.16 -11.94 9.03
C GLN A 132 23.76 -13.15 9.86
N TRP A 133 24.72 -13.66 10.65
CA TRP A 133 24.48 -14.63 11.70
C TRP A 133 25.08 -14.13 13.03
N PRO A 134 24.31 -14.10 14.14
CA PRO A 134 22.86 -14.35 14.19
C PRO A 134 22.07 -13.30 13.39
N ARG A 135 20.86 -13.64 12.96
CA ARG A 135 20.01 -12.71 12.20
C ARG A 135 19.65 -11.50 13.04
N ASN A 136 19.62 -10.33 12.43
CA ASN A 136 19.35 -9.08 13.11
C ASN A 136 17.84 -8.90 13.39
N PHE A 137 17.51 -8.46 14.60
CA PHE A 137 16.16 -8.18 15.04
C PHE A 137 16.10 -6.82 15.73
N LYS A 138 15.22 -5.93 15.28
CA LYS A 138 15.09 -4.56 15.80
C LYS A 138 13.70 -4.32 16.36
N ILE A 139 13.61 -3.71 17.53
CA ILE A 139 12.36 -3.22 18.12
C ILE A 139 12.34 -1.69 17.99
N LYS A 140 11.27 -1.15 17.41
CA LYS A 140 11.08 0.27 17.13
C LYS A 140 9.80 0.76 17.83
N PRO A 141 9.88 1.26 19.07
CA PRO A 141 8.76 1.95 19.69
C PRO A 141 8.54 3.30 18.98
N VAL A 142 7.28 3.64 18.71
CA VAL A 142 6.91 4.89 18.02
C VAL A 142 5.87 5.67 18.83
N PRO A 143 5.94 7.01 18.84
CA PRO A 143 5.00 7.84 19.60
C PRO A 143 3.58 7.83 19.01
N LEU A 144 3.45 7.49 17.73
CA LEU A 144 2.20 7.26 17.03
C LEU A 144 2.47 6.24 15.92
N TYR A 145 1.74 5.14 15.91
CA TYR A 145 1.76 4.15 14.85
C TYR A 145 0.93 4.63 13.67
N PHE A 146 1.54 4.69 12.49
CA PHE A 146 0.87 5.02 11.24
C PHE A 146 1.44 4.17 10.10
N LEU A 147 0.71 4.14 8.99
CA LEU A 147 0.91 3.20 7.88
C LEU A 147 2.29 3.25 7.20
N ALA A 148 3.07 4.32 7.35
CA ALA A 148 4.44 4.34 6.79
C ALA A 148 5.35 3.31 7.45
N TYR A 149 5.08 2.92 8.69
CA TYR A 149 5.83 1.86 9.34
C TYR A 149 5.52 0.46 8.80
N GLU A 150 4.50 0.31 7.97
CA GLU A 150 4.19 -0.93 7.24
C GLU A 150 4.81 -0.94 5.84
N VAL A 151 5.50 0.14 5.44
CA VAL A 151 6.21 0.21 4.15
C VAL A 151 7.68 -0.15 4.37
N PRO A 152 8.21 -1.17 3.66
CA PRO A 152 9.60 -1.63 3.85
C PRO A 152 10.67 -0.55 3.66
N LEU A 153 10.37 0.51 2.89
CA LEU A 153 11.28 1.63 2.66
C LEU A 153 11.69 2.37 3.96
N PHE A 154 10.85 2.37 4.99
CA PHE A 154 11.12 3.06 6.27
C PHE A 154 11.69 2.16 7.36
N LEU A 155 11.92 0.89 7.03
CA LEU A 155 12.48 -0.10 7.93
C LEU A 155 13.88 -0.50 7.45
N PRO A 156 14.78 -0.86 8.37
CA PRO A 156 16.09 -1.36 7.97
C PRO A 156 15.96 -2.65 7.16
N ARG A 157 16.57 -2.68 5.98
CA ARG A 157 16.49 -3.81 5.03
C ARG A 157 17.20 -5.08 5.52
N ASP A 158 18.11 -4.93 6.49
CA ASP A 158 19.00 -5.96 7.02
C ASP A 158 18.45 -6.69 8.25
N SER A 159 17.23 -6.38 8.69
CA SER A 159 16.70 -6.91 9.95
C SER A 159 15.20 -7.16 9.92
N CYS A 160 14.77 -8.19 10.64
CA CYS A 160 13.37 -8.33 11.01
C CYS A 160 13.02 -7.25 12.03
N THR A 161 11.97 -6.46 11.77
CA THR A 161 11.64 -5.30 12.60
C THR A 161 10.27 -5.45 13.24
N GLN A 162 10.22 -5.29 14.55
CA GLN A 162 8.99 -5.10 15.30
C GLN A 162 8.76 -3.60 15.51
N VAL A 163 7.62 -3.08 15.08
CA VAL A 163 7.19 -1.70 15.35
C VAL A 163 5.99 -1.76 16.28
N ILE A 164 5.98 -0.94 17.34
CA ILE A 164 4.88 -0.88 18.31
C ILE A 164 4.61 0.56 18.73
N GLY A 165 3.35 0.95 18.83
CA GLY A 165 2.97 2.26 19.32
C GLY A 165 1.47 2.44 19.45
N PRO A 166 1.02 3.55 20.08
CA PRO A 166 -0.39 3.92 20.09
C PRO A 166 -0.85 4.23 18.67
N SER A 167 -2.07 3.86 18.30
CA SER A 167 -2.65 4.13 16.97
C SER A 167 -3.94 4.93 17.08
N ILE A 168 -4.19 5.78 16.09
CA ILE A 168 -5.38 6.61 15.99
C ILE A 168 -6.01 6.38 14.61
N GLY A 169 -7.32 6.19 14.55
CA GLY A 169 -8.03 6.04 13.28
C GLY A 169 -9.46 6.53 13.38
N GLY A 170 -9.81 7.62 12.70
CA GLY A 170 -11.14 8.22 12.82
C GLY A 170 -11.44 8.58 14.28
N SER A 171 -12.47 7.94 14.87
CA SER A 171 -12.86 8.06 16.28
C SER A 171 -12.29 6.95 17.18
N SER A 172 -11.28 6.20 16.73
CA SER A 172 -10.67 5.12 17.51
C SER A 172 -9.28 5.46 18.05
N LEU A 173 -9.01 5.01 19.27
CA LEU A 173 -7.70 5.05 19.92
C LEU A 173 -7.30 3.64 20.33
N GLY A 174 -6.08 3.24 20.02
CA GLY A 174 -5.62 1.88 20.26
C GLY A 174 -4.12 1.73 20.37
N VAL A 175 -3.68 0.49 20.30
CA VAL A 175 -2.28 0.08 20.21
C VAL A 175 -2.15 -0.83 19.01
N THR A 176 -1.14 -0.59 18.19
CA THR A 176 -0.81 -1.43 17.04
C THR A 176 0.64 -1.88 17.14
N THR A 177 0.87 -3.16 16.85
CA THR A 177 2.20 -3.73 16.69
C THR A 177 2.27 -4.48 15.36
N SER A 178 3.40 -4.39 14.69
CA SER A 178 3.68 -5.14 13.47
C SER A 178 5.05 -5.78 13.55
N LEU A 179 5.17 -7.03 13.11
CA LEU A 179 6.41 -7.76 12.93
C LEU A 179 6.64 -7.97 11.43
N GLN A 180 7.77 -7.50 10.92
CA GLN A 180 8.01 -7.42 9.48
C GLN A 180 9.37 -7.98 9.09
N LYS A 181 9.38 -8.92 8.14
CA LYS A 181 10.56 -9.18 7.30
C LYS A 181 10.43 -8.24 6.09
N PRO A 182 11.38 -7.30 5.88
CA PRO A 182 11.29 -6.33 4.79
C PRO A 182 10.93 -6.99 3.45
N TYR A 183 9.97 -6.39 2.72
CA TYR A 183 9.49 -6.81 1.40
C TYR A 183 8.74 -8.15 1.30
N ASP A 184 8.81 -9.01 2.32
CA ASP A 184 8.27 -10.37 2.22
C ASP A 184 7.10 -10.65 3.15
N HIS A 185 7.23 -10.34 4.45
CA HIS A 185 6.26 -10.77 5.45
C HIS A 185 5.87 -9.61 6.36
N ILE A 186 4.57 -9.46 6.60
CA ILE A 186 4.04 -8.57 7.63
C ILE A 186 3.00 -9.31 8.46
N LEU A 187 3.20 -9.31 9.77
CA LEU A 187 2.23 -9.72 10.78
C LEU A 187 1.83 -8.48 11.56
N ARG A 188 0.53 -8.19 11.66
CA ARG A 188 0.01 -7.02 12.36
C ARG A 188 -1.04 -7.43 13.38
N LEU A 189 -0.94 -6.84 14.56
CA LEU A 189 -1.91 -6.92 15.63
C LEU A 189 -2.36 -5.52 15.97
N ASN A 190 -3.68 -5.33 16.04
CA ASN A 190 -4.29 -4.06 16.40
C ASN A 190 -5.37 -4.31 17.46
N SER A 191 -5.37 -3.48 18.50
CA SER A 191 -6.44 -3.40 19.48
C SER A 191 -6.79 -1.93 19.69
N GLY A 192 -8.07 -1.55 19.59
CA GLY A 192 -8.49 -0.18 19.77
C GLY A 192 -9.94 -0.04 20.18
N TYR A 193 -10.26 1.08 20.83
CA TYR A 193 -11.61 1.45 21.23
C TYR A 193 -12.13 2.58 20.33
N ASP A 194 -13.28 2.38 19.70
CA ASP A 194 -13.97 3.42 18.94
C ASP A 194 -14.98 4.15 19.84
N PHE A 195 -14.77 5.45 20.04
CA PHE A 195 -15.61 6.27 20.91
C PHE A 195 -17.02 6.53 20.36
N ASN A 196 -17.18 6.57 19.04
CA ASN A 196 -18.48 6.81 18.40
C ASN A 196 -19.36 5.57 18.47
N ALA A 197 -18.80 4.43 18.08
CA ALA A 197 -19.49 3.14 18.08
C ALA A 197 -19.55 2.48 19.48
N ARG A 198 -18.73 2.96 20.43
CA ARG A 198 -18.55 2.38 21.77
C ARG A 198 -18.25 0.89 21.71
N GLU A 199 -17.20 0.56 20.95
CA GLU A 199 -16.80 -0.82 20.68
C GLU A 199 -15.30 -1.02 20.84
N VAL A 200 -14.92 -2.23 21.21
CA VAL A 200 -13.53 -2.70 21.20
C VAL A 200 -13.33 -3.49 19.90
N LYS A 201 -12.30 -3.12 19.14
CA LYS A 201 -11.86 -3.81 17.93
C LYS A 201 -10.54 -4.51 18.23
N MET A 202 -10.49 -5.82 17.98
CA MET A 202 -9.24 -6.55 17.85
C MET A 202 -9.09 -7.09 16.43
N ALA A 203 -7.89 -6.98 15.86
CA ALA A 203 -7.60 -7.51 14.54
C ALA A 203 -6.19 -8.10 14.48
N LEU A 204 -6.09 -9.27 13.86
CA LEU A 204 -4.84 -9.92 13.48
C LEU A 204 -4.81 -10.04 11.96
N GLY A 205 -3.78 -9.49 11.33
CA GLY A 205 -3.53 -9.61 9.91
C GLY A 205 -2.16 -10.20 9.63
N TYR A 206 -2.06 -11.01 8.59
CA TYR A 206 -0.80 -11.51 8.06
C TYR A 206 -0.80 -11.43 6.54
N GLU A 207 0.28 -10.97 5.95
CA GLU A 207 0.50 -10.96 4.51
C GLU A 207 1.90 -11.51 4.20
N VAL A 208 1.97 -12.34 3.17
CA VAL A 208 3.19 -12.72 2.48
C VAL A 208 3.15 -12.16 1.06
N SER A 209 4.19 -11.41 0.72
CA SER A 209 4.41 -10.82 -0.59
C SER A 209 5.45 -11.64 -1.38
N HIS A 210 5.56 -11.36 -2.67
CA HIS A 210 6.53 -11.98 -3.58
C HIS A 210 6.44 -13.52 -3.70
N ILE A 211 5.24 -14.09 -3.57
CA ILE A 211 5.05 -15.55 -3.65
C ILE A 211 5.53 -16.07 -5.02
N PHE A 212 6.36 -17.12 -4.99
CA PHE A 212 7.02 -17.69 -6.16
C PHE A 212 7.89 -16.70 -6.95
N ASN A 213 8.47 -15.69 -6.29
CA ASN A 213 9.24 -14.60 -6.89
C ASN A 213 8.43 -13.82 -7.95
N GLN A 214 7.11 -13.76 -7.78
CA GLN A 214 6.22 -12.97 -8.62
C GLN A 214 5.57 -11.87 -7.79
N GLN A 215 5.01 -10.83 -8.43
CA GLN A 215 4.20 -9.81 -7.75
C GLN A 215 2.83 -10.35 -7.33
N LEU A 216 2.85 -11.35 -6.48
CA LEU A 216 1.72 -12.08 -5.95
C LEU A 216 1.84 -12.03 -4.43
N ALA A 217 0.80 -11.53 -3.78
CA ALA A 217 0.67 -11.47 -2.34
C ALA A 217 -0.52 -12.32 -1.90
N ALA A 218 -0.42 -12.94 -0.74
CA ALA A 218 -1.53 -13.63 -0.10
C ALA A 218 -1.54 -13.27 1.38
N GLY A 219 -2.73 -13.19 1.95
CA GLY A 219 -2.85 -12.87 3.35
C GLY A 219 -4.18 -13.26 3.94
N PHE A 220 -4.24 -13.11 5.25
CA PHE A 220 -5.46 -13.22 6.01
C PHE A 220 -5.63 -12.07 6.98
N GLU A 221 -6.87 -11.83 7.35
CA GLU A 221 -7.27 -10.97 8.46
C GLU A 221 -8.33 -11.71 9.25
N ILE A 222 -8.19 -11.74 10.56
CA ILE A 222 -9.27 -12.11 11.48
C ILE A 222 -9.52 -10.93 12.41
N PHE A 223 -10.77 -10.72 12.77
CA PHE A 223 -11.15 -9.62 13.63
C PHE A 223 -12.28 -10.03 14.55
N ASP A 224 -12.35 -9.29 15.65
CA ASP A 224 -13.44 -9.37 16.60
C ASP A 224 -13.87 -7.96 17.00
N TYR A 225 -15.18 -7.75 17.01
CA TYR A 225 -15.82 -6.49 17.35
C TYR A 225 -16.82 -6.73 18.48
N GLU A 226 -16.55 -6.11 19.63
CA GLU A 226 -17.45 -6.14 20.79
C GLU A 226 -18.05 -4.76 20.97
N SER A 227 -19.37 -4.61 20.82
CA SER A 227 -20.05 -3.30 20.88
C SER A 227 -21.07 -3.24 22.01
N SER A 228 -21.00 -2.17 22.81
CA SER A 228 -22.00 -1.90 23.87
C SER A 228 -23.33 -1.33 23.35
N LYS A 229 -23.38 -0.84 22.10
CA LYS A 229 -24.57 -0.23 21.49
C LYS A 229 -25.35 -1.17 20.58
N GLN A 230 -24.68 -2.16 19.99
CA GLN A 230 -25.31 -3.15 19.14
C GLN A 230 -25.57 -4.43 19.93
N LYS A 231 -26.70 -5.09 19.67
CA LYS A 231 -27.13 -6.27 20.43
C LYS A 231 -26.30 -7.54 20.15
N HIS A 232 -25.25 -7.45 19.33
CA HIS A 232 -24.49 -8.59 18.84
C HIS A 232 -23.03 -8.21 18.58
N ASP A 233 -22.12 -9.07 19.04
CA ASP A 233 -20.71 -9.06 18.66
C ASP A 233 -20.54 -9.60 17.23
N LEU A 234 -19.53 -9.14 16.51
CA LEU A 234 -19.23 -9.59 15.15
C LEU A 234 -17.78 -10.01 15.05
N SER A 235 -17.57 -11.32 14.93
CA SER A 235 -16.26 -11.89 14.63
C SER A 235 -16.25 -12.39 13.19
N GLY A 236 -15.15 -12.17 12.48
CA GLY A 236 -15.07 -12.52 11.07
C GLY A 236 -13.65 -12.63 10.57
N GLY A 237 -13.53 -12.90 9.28
CA GLY A 237 -12.24 -13.04 8.65
C GLY A 237 -12.27 -12.88 7.14
N LYS A 238 -11.08 -12.68 6.60
CA LYS A 238 -10.82 -12.57 5.17
C LYS A 238 -9.54 -13.32 4.84
N LEU A 239 -9.58 -14.13 3.78
CA LEU A 239 -8.43 -14.66 3.08
C LEU A 239 -8.38 -13.99 1.72
N TYR A 240 -7.19 -13.70 1.19
CA TYR A 240 -7.08 -13.14 -0.16
C TYR A 240 -5.77 -13.54 -0.84
N LEU A 241 -5.82 -13.46 -2.18
CA LEU A 241 -4.70 -13.60 -3.09
C LEU A 241 -4.75 -12.41 -4.06
N ARG A 242 -3.72 -11.57 -4.04
CA ARG A 242 -3.60 -10.36 -4.85
C ARG A 242 -2.44 -10.49 -5.83
N LYS A 243 -2.71 -10.25 -7.11
CA LYS A 243 -1.71 -10.10 -8.15
C LYS A 243 -1.58 -8.63 -8.52
N GLU A 244 -0.39 -8.05 -8.34
CA GLU A 244 -0.11 -6.72 -8.91
C GLU A 244 0.12 -6.86 -10.41
N LEU A 245 -0.48 -5.94 -11.17
CA LEU A 245 -0.42 -5.91 -12.63
C LEU A 245 0.67 -4.97 -13.14
N TRP A 246 1.11 -4.03 -12.30
CA TRP A 246 2.13 -3.06 -12.66
C TRP A 246 3.18 -2.89 -11.56
N PRO A 247 4.48 -2.93 -11.91
CA PRO A 247 5.55 -2.89 -10.90
C PRO A 247 5.89 -1.49 -10.40
N ALA A 248 5.44 -0.43 -11.08
CA ALA A 248 5.71 0.94 -10.66
C ALA A 248 4.58 1.44 -9.77
N SER A 249 4.94 1.86 -8.55
CA SER A 249 3.97 2.48 -7.66
C SER A 249 3.70 3.94 -8.00
N TYR A 250 2.41 4.30 -8.09
CA TYR A 250 1.95 5.68 -8.28
C TYR A 250 2.04 6.51 -6.99
N GLY A 251 2.24 5.88 -5.82
CA GLY A 251 2.36 6.54 -4.53
C GLY A 251 2.80 5.59 -3.41
N VAL A 252 3.53 6.09 -2.42
CA VAL A 252 4.18 5.27 -1.38
C VAL A 252 3.17 4.40 -0.60
N PHE A 253 1.91 4.83 -0.48
CA PHE A 253 0.90 4.18 0.36
C PHE A 253 -0.32 3.61 -0.40
N SER A 254 -0.39 3.77 -1.73
CA SER A 254 -1.48 3.19 -2.53
C SER A 254 -1.24 1.72 -2.86
N ALA A 255 -2.31 1.01 -3.21
CA ALA A 255 -2.15 -0.22 -3.98
C ALA A 255 -1.99 0.12 -5.46
N ASN A 256 -1.06 -0.56 -6.12
CA ASN A 256 -0.89 -0.50 -7.56
C ASN A 256 -2.11 -1.08 -8.28
N ASP A 257 -2.11 -1.01 -9.61
CA ASP A 257 -3.02 -1.82 -10.41
C ASP A 257 -2.93 -3.27 -9.96
N HIS A 258 -4.08 -3.87 -9.63
CA HIS A 258 -4.11 -5.21 -9.07
C HIS A 258 -5.41 -5.93 -9.36
N VAL A 259 -5.35 -7.25 -9.26
CA VAL A 259 -6.52 -8.13 -9.16
C VAL A 259 -6.42 -8.89 -7.85
N THR A 260 -7.48 -8.87 -7.05
CA THR A 260 -7.56 -9.63 -5.80
C THR A 260 -8.72 -10.60 -5.85
N LEU A 261 -8.43 -11.89 -5.62
CA LEU A 261 -9.42 -12.89 -5.24
C LEU A 261 -9.47 -12.95 -3.72
N TYR A 262 -10.65 -12.98 -3.12
CA TYR A 262 -10.82 -13.08 -1.67
C TYR A 262 -11.99 -13.96 -1.28
N LEU A 263 -11.89 -14.47 -0.06
CA LEU A 263 -12.93 -15.19 0.66
C LEU A 263 -13.12 -14.47 1.98
N THR A 264 -14.36 -14.13 2.35
CA THR A 264 -14.64 -13.44 3.62
C THR A 264 -15.83 -14.08 4.32
N ARG A 265 -15.75 -14.17 5.65
CA ARG A 265 -16.83 -14.57 6.54
C ARG A 265 -17.07 -13.40 7.48
N ASP A 266 -18.25 -12.81 7.37
CA ASP A 266 -18.63 -11.56 8.02
C ASP A 266 -17.68 -10.39 7.75
N LYS A 267 -18.25 -9.18 7.75
CA LYS A 267 -17.47 -7.95 7.67
C LYS A 267 -18.32 -6.76 8.09
N LYS A 268 -17.73 -5.93 8.95
CA LYS A 268 -18.28 -4.60 9.24
C LYS A 268 -17.93 -3.60 8.12
N ILE A 269 -18.73 -2.54 8.03
CA ILE A 269 -18.66 -1.44 7.04
C ILE A 269 -17.32 -0.66 7.06
N ASP A 270 -16.45 -0.84 8.08
CA ASP A 270 -15.25 0.00 8.24
C ASP A 270 -13.97 -0.59 7.63
N ASN A 271 -13.21 0.29 6.97
CA ASN A 271 -12.13 -0.04 6.06
C ASN A 271 -10.72 -0.01 6.69
N SER A 272 -10.59 -0.38 7.96
CA SER A 272 -9.36 -0.19 8.75
C SER A 272 -8.58 -1.50 8.99
N GLY A 273 -8.11 -2.11 7.90
CA GLY A 273 -7.29 -3.33 7.91
C GLY A 273 -6.15 -3.29 6.89
N LEU A 274 -5.13 -4.13 7.04
CA LEU A 274 -4.06 -4.30 6.02
C LEU A 274 -4.66 -4.69 4.66
N ASN A 275 -5.81 -5.37 4.73
CA ASN A 275 -6.43 -6.10 3.65
C ASN A 275 -7.79 -5.48 3.27
N GLY A 276 -7.97 -4.17 3.48
CA GLY A 276 -9.21 -3.42 3.15
C GLY A 276 -9.22 -2.77 1.76
N LYS A 277 -8.20 -3.01 0.92
CA LYS A 277 -8.00 -2.25 -0.33
C LYS A 277 -8.92 -2.70 -1.49
N GLU A 278 -9.73 -3.73 -1.28
CA GLU A 278 -10.51 -4.43 -2.31
C GLU A 278 -11.98 -4.01 -2.46
N GLU A 279 -12.46 -3.04 -1.68
CA GLU A 279 -13.87 -2.64 -1.73
C GLU A 279 -14.08 -1.30 -2.42
N VAL A 280 -15.18 -1.22 -3.18
CA VAL A 280 -15.71 0.03 -3.72
C VAL A 280 -16.20 0.88 -2.54
N GLN A 281 -15.52 1.98 -2.26
CA GLN A 281 -15.91 2.91 -1.19
C GLN A 281 -17.30 3.48 -1.48
N GLY A 282 -18.10 3.80 -0.46
CA GLY A 282 -19.42 4.41 -0.63
C GLY A 282 -20.54 3.52 -1.19
N LEU A 283 -20.26 2.24 -1.49
CA LEU A 283 -21.26 1.19 -1.77
C LEU A 283 -21.21 0.11 -0.67
N HIS A 284 -21.38 0.55 0.56
CA HIS A 284 -21.24 -0.29 1.75
C HIS A 284 -22.49 -1.13 2.00
N TYR A 285 -22.31 -2.25 2.69
CA TYR A 285 -23.38 -2.88 3.47
C TYR A 285 -22.74 -3.74 4.56
N LEU A 286 -23.52 -4.05 5.59
CA LEU A 286 -23.08 -4.94 6.65
C LEU A 286 -23.17 -6.40 6.18
N LYS A 287 -22.03 -7.09 6.08
CA LYS A 287 -21.96 -8.53 5.82
C LYS A 287 -22.07 -9.27 7.14
N LYS A 288 -23.25 -9.82 7.44
CA LYS A 288 -23.50 -10.57 8.68
C LYS A 288 -24.11 -11.93 8.39
N ASP A 289 -23.58 -12.96 9.03
CA ASP A 289 -23.88 -14.36 8.79
C ASP A 289 -23.70 -14.74 7.30
N GLU A 290 -22.70 -14.13 6.68
CA GLU A 290 -22.44 -14.24 5.24
C GLU A 290 -21.04 -14.78 4.99
N ALA A 291 -20.95 -15.74 4.07
CA ALA A 291 -19.70 -16.22 3.52
C ALA A 291 -19.66 -15.90 2.03
N ILE A 292 -18.61 -15.19 1.60
CA ILE A 292 -18.54 -14.56 0.28
C ILE A 292 -17.21 -14.88 -0.38
N VAL A 293 -17.25 -15.36 -1.62
CA VAL A 293 -16.12 -15.36 -2.54
C VAL A 293 -16.25 -14.13 -3.42
N GLY A 294 -15.20 -13.31 -3.49
CA GLY A 294 -15.18 -12.11 -4.31
C GLY A 294 -13.92 -12.00 -5.14
N ILE A 295 -14.05 -11.35 -6.29
CA ILE A 295 -12.93 -10.90 -7.12
C ILE A 295 -13.07 -9.40 -7.33
N THR A 296 -11.98 -8.67 -7.18
CA THR A 296 -11.92 -7.25 -7.50
C THR A 296 -10.71 -6.95 -8.38
N GLY A 297 -10.86 -5.97 -9.26
CA GLY A 297 -9.77 -5.41 -10.06
C GLY A 297 -9.75 -3.90 -9.91
N SER A 298 -8.56 -3.33 -9.67
CA SER A 298 -8.33 -1.88 -9.65
C SER A 298 -7.29 -1.53 -10.72
N LEU A 299 -7.63 -0.59 -11.59
CA LEU A 299 -6.77 -0.08 -12.65
C LEU A 299 -6.80 1.44 -12.64
N GLY A 300 -5.65 2.11 -12.68
CA GLY A 300 -5.60 3.56 -12.61
C GLY A 300 -4.48 4.19 -13.43
N ARG A 301 -4.83 5.16 -14.27
CA ARG A 301 -3.89 6.05 -14.96
C ARG A 301 -4.27 7.48 -14.63
N TYR A 302 -3.88 7.92 -13.44
CA TYR A 302 -4.18 9.27 -12.94
C TYR A 302 -2.96 9.87 -12.22
N GLY A 303 -2.89 11.19 -12.21
CA GLY A 303 -1.77 11.88 -11.58
C GLY A 303 -2.02 13.37 -11.34
N PRO A 304 -1.32 13.97 -10.37
CA PRO A 304 -0.50 13.32 -9.33
C PRO A 304 -1.37 12.54 -8.31
N TYR A 305 -0.86 11.45 -7.75
CA TYR A 305 -1.65 10.48 -6.96
C TYR A 305 -2.47 11.06 -5.80
N ALA A 306 -1.89 11.97 -5.00
CA ALA A 306 -2.52 12.49 -3.79
C ALA A 306 -3.48 13.69 -4.01
N ASP A 307 -3.49 14.25 -5.23
CA ASP A 307 -4.48 15.25 -5.65
C ASP A 307 -4.60 15.20 -7.18
N PRO A 308 -5.27 14.15 -7.71
CA PRO A 308 -5.24 13.87 -9.13
C PRO A 308 -5.79 15.03 -9.93
N SER A 309 -5.00 15.46 -10.92
CA SER A 309 -5.32 16.60 -11.78
C SER A 309 -5.82 16.13 -13.14
N PHE A 310 -5.41 14.95 -13.58
CA PHE A 310 -5.88 14.34 -14.82
C PHE A 310 -5.85 12.81 -14.72
N GLY A 311 -6.64 12.17 -15.58
CA GLY A 311 -6.63 10.73 -15.79
C GLY A 311 -7.86 10.02 -15.21
N TRP A 312 -7.75 8.71 -15.02
CA TRP A 312 -8.88 7.87 -14.64
C TRP A 312 -8.48 6.75 -13.68
N LYS A 313 -9.46 6.25 -12.90
CA LYS A 313 -9.35 5.04 -12.08
C LYS A 313 -10.63 4.23 -12.24
N PHE A 314 -10.49 2.93 -12.44
CA PHE A 314 -11.59 2.00 -12.58
C PHE A 314 -11.44 0.87 -11.57
N ILE A 315 -12.48 0.59 -10.80
CA ILE A 315 -12.56 -0.53 -9.87
C ILE A 315 -13.79 -1.35 -10.25
N SER A 316 -13.65 -2.66 -10.35
CA SER A 316 -14.79 -3.56 -10.50
C SER A 316 -14.70 -4.68 -9.50
N THR A 317 -15.84 -5.05 -8.92
CA THR A 317 -15.95 -6.11 -7.92
C THR A 317 -17.11 -7.02 -8.26
N GLN A 318 -16.89 -8.33 -8.18
CA GLN A 318 -17.93 -9.36 -8.29
C GLN A 318 -17.88 -10.22 -7.04
N GLU A 319 -19.03 -10.46 -6.41
CA GLU A 319 -19.16 -11.24 -5.19
C GLU A 319 -20.26 -12.29 -5.32
N PHE A 320 -19.99 -13.46 -4.74
CA PHE A 320 -20.91 -14.58 -4.63
C PHE A 320 -20.96 -15.01 -3.17
N ALA A 321 -22.11 -14.84 -2.55
CA ALA A 321 -22.40 -15.37 -1.24
C ALA A 321 -23.07 -16.74 -1.35
N GLY A 322 -22.81 -17.61 -0.37
CA GLY A 322 -23.47 -18.91 -0.32
C GLY A 322 -23.45 -19.54 1.07
N HIS A 323 -24.00 -20.75 1.14
CA HIS A 323 -24.15 -21.53 2.37
C HIS A 323 -22.89 -22.28 2.84
N PHE A 324 -21.71 -21.81 2.42
CA PHE A 324 -20.44 -22.38 2.87
C PHE A 324 -19.93 -21.62 4.11
N LEU A 325 -19.00 -22.23 4.87
CA LEU A 325 -18.42 -21.63 6.08
C LEU A 325 -19.46 -21.08 7.08
N GLY A 326 -20.63 -21.70 7.17
CA GLY A 326 -21.71 -21.27 8.05
C GLY A 326 -22.39 -19.96 7.63
N GLY A 327 -22.34 -19.61 6.34
CA GLY A 327 -23.15 -18.55 5.75
C GLY A 327 -24.61 -18.95 5.63
N ASN A 328 -25.52 -18.03 5.93
CA ASN A 328 -26.97 -18.29 5.94
C ASN A 328 -27.68 -17.70 4.71
N GLN A 329 -26.94 -17.06 3.81
CA GLN A 329 -27.50 -16.35 2.67
C GLN A 329 -26.76 -16.73 1.38
N ALA A 330 -27.50 -16.80 0.28
CA ALA A 330 -26.97 -17.04 -1.06
C ALA A 330 -27.46 -15.92 -1.98
N PHE A 331 -26.53 -15.20 -2.61
CA PHE A 331 -26.81 -14.15 -3.59
C PHE A 331 -25.53 -13.85 -4.37
N TRP A 332 -25.66 -13.29 -5.56
CA TRP A 332 -24.55 -12.59 -6.19
C TRP A 332 -24.77 -11.08 -6.22
N ARG A 333 -23.66 -10.33 -6.25
CA ARG A 333 -23.67 -8.90 -6.54
C ARG A 333 -22.44 -8.50 -7.33
N THR A 334 -22.58 -7.42 -8.08
CA THR A 334 -21.51 -6.82 -8.86
C THR A 334 -21.51 -5.32 -8.62
N SER A 335 -20.33 -4.71 -8.66
CA SER A 335 -20.18 -3.26 -8.60
C SER A 335 -19.04 -2.78 -9.49
N ALA A 336 -19.17 -1.53 -9.91
CA ALA A 336 -18.14 -0.83 -10.66
C ALA A 336 -18.05 0.62 -10.18
N GLU A 337 -16.83 1.14 -10.09
CA GLU A 337 -16.51 2.53 -9.80
C GLU A 337 -15.61 3.06 -10.92
N LEU A 338 -15.92 4.25 -11.42
CA LEU A 338 -15.14 4.98 -12.40
C LEU A 338 -14.91 6.40 -11.90
N ASP A 339 -13.66 6.71 -11.58
CA ASP A 339 -13.20 8.06 -11.27
C ASP A 339 -12.53 8.66 -12.49
N ASN A 340 -12.86 9.91 -12.83
CA ASN A 340 -12.21 10.69 -13.87
C ASN A 340 -11.78 12.05 -13.32
N TYR A 341 -10.62 12.51 -13.75
CA TYR A 341 -10.03 13.77 -13.35
C TYR A 341 -9.65 14.59 -14.58
N TYR A 342 -9.97 15.87 -14.56
CA TYR A 342 -9.73 16.80 -15.66
C TYR A 342 -9.14 18.11 -15.14
N LEU A 343 -8.04 18.56 -15.73
CA LEU A 343 -7.43 19.85 -15.45
C LEU A 343 -8.01 20.89 -16.41
N LEU A 344 -9.00 21.66 -15.94
CA LEU A 344 -9.74 22.61 -16.78
C LEU A 344 -8.92 23.84 -17.15
N PHE A 345 -8.24 24.43 -16.16
CA PHE A 345 -7.45 25.65 -16.35
C PHE A 345 -6.03 25.46 -15.82
N PRO A 346 -5.08 24.96 -16.64
CA PRO A 346 -3.74 24.59 -16.17
C PRO A 346 -2.98 25.71 -15.46
N LYS A 347 -3.07 26.96 -15.96
CA LYS A 347 -2.38 28.11 -15.34
C LYS A 347 -2.90 28.46 -13.95
N ARG A 348 -4.18 28.17 -13.68
CA ARG A 348 -4.83 28.48 -12.40
C ARG A 348 -5.13 27.22 -11.58
N GLN A 349 -4.72 26.03 -12.06
CA GLN A 349 -4.89 24.75 -11.39
C GLN A 349 -6.34 24.40 -10.98
N HIS A 350 -7.35 24.85 -11.75
CA HIS A 350 -8.74 24.43 -11.51
C HIS A 350 -8.98 23.04 -12.07
N LYS A 351 -9.64 22.19 -11.29
CA LYS A 351 -9.86 20.77 -11.59
C LYS A 351 -11.34 20.44 -11.55
N LEU A 352 -11.73 19.50 -12.39
CA LEU A 352 -13.02 18.84 -12.33
C LEU A 352 -12.77 17.36 -12.09
N ALA A 353 -13.53 16.78 -11.17
CA ALA A 353 -13.42 15.38 -10.86
C ALA A 353 -14.82 14.77 -10.86
N ASN A 354 -14.99 13.64 -11.52
CA ASN A 354 -16.24 12.89 -11.58
C ASN A 354 -16.01 11.50 -11.01
N ARG A 355 -16.96 11.01 -10.22
CA ARG A 355 -16.97 9.66 -9.68
C ARG A 355 -18.34 9.06 -9.93
N MET A 356 -18.38 7.97 -10.68
CA MET A 356 -19.59 7.22 -10.97
C MET A 356 -19.49 5.82 -10.37
N ARG A 357 -20.54 5.36 -9.70
CA ARG A 357 -20.64 4.03 -9.12
C ARG A 357 -21.93 3.34 -9.51
N LEU A 358 -21.81 2.06 -9.80
CA LEU A 358 -22.91 1.18 -10.16
C LEU A 358 -22.84 -0.05 -9.26
N GLY A 359 -23.99 -0.47 -8.76
CA GLY A 359 -24.18 -1.68 -7.96
C GLY A 359 -25.39 -2.46 -8.46
N TRP A 360 -25.23 -3.77 -8.65
CA TRP A 360 -26.32 -4.64 -9.06
C TRP A 360 -26.28 -5.94 -8.28
N GLY A 361 -27.40 -6.28 -7.63
CA GLY A 361 -27.58 -7.51 -6.86
C GLY A 361 -28.61 -8.43 -7.48
N GLU A 362 -28.56 -9.71 -7.12
CA GLU A 362 -29.56 -10.69 -7.55
C GLU A 362 -30.91 -10.53 -6.85
N HIS A 363 -30.87 -10.46 -5.53
CA HIS A 363 -32.05 -10.51 -4.67
C HIS A 363 -32.60 -9.11 -4.45
N SER A 364 -33.80 -8.87 -4.97
CA SER A 364 -34.45 -7.56 -4.94
C SER A 364 -35.04 -7.19 -3.57
N ASP A 365 -34.80 -7.95 -2.51
CA ASP A 365 -35.31 -7.71 -1.15
C ASP A 365 -34.19 -7.47 -0.12
N LYS A 366 -32.93 -7.59 -0.53
CA LYS A 366 -31.77 -7.43 0.36
C LYS A 366 -31.09 -6.08 0.19
N ASN A 367 -30.66 -5.49 1.30
CA ASN A 367 -29.92 -4.22 1.37
C ASN A 367 -28.45 -4.42 1.00
N LEU A 368 -28.20 -4.73 -0.28
CA LEU A 368 -26.86 -5.02 -0.81
C LEU A 368 -26.00 -3.77 -1.03
N PHE A 369 -26.64 -2.61 -1.09
CA PHE A 369 -26.00 -1.31 -1.25
C PHE A 369 -26.66 -0.27 -0.35
N GLU A 370 -25.84 0.45 0.41
CA GLU A 370 -26.22 1.60 1.21
C GLU A 370 -25.60 2.87 0.62
N LEU A 371 -26.43 3.90 0.39
CA LEU A 371 -26.00 5.23 0.02
C LEU A 371 -26.14 6.17 1.23
N GLY A 372 -25.23 7.14 1.32
CA GLY A 372 -25.20 8.12 2.40
C GLY A 372 -23.86 8.17 3.12
N GLY A 373 -23.53 9.33 3.67
CA GLY A 373 -22.25 9.60 4.31
C GLY A 373 -21.20 10.23 3.40
N ILE A 374 -20.03 10.53 3.98
CA ILE A 374 -18.98 11.35 3.35
C ILE A 374 -18.53 10.86 1.95
N ASP A 375 -18.46 9.53 1.76
CA ASP A 375 -17.96 8.94 0.52
C ASP A 375 -19.09 8.61 -0.48
N ALA A 376 -20.36 8.94 -0.18
CA ALA A 376 -21.52 8.62 -1.01
C ALA A 376 -22.41 9.86 -1.25
N LEU A 377 -23.65 9.87 -0.73
CA LEU A 377 -24.50 11.06 -0.69
C LEU A 377 -24.21 11.83 0.59
N ARG A 378 -23.43 12.91 0.48
CA ARG A 378 -22.91 13.64 1.65
C ARG A 378 -24.00 14.36 2.44
N GLY A 379 -25.13 14.68 1.81
CA GLY A 379 -26.28 15.32 2.46
C GLY A 379 -27.14 14.34 3.25
N TYR A 380 -26.87 13.04 3.22
CA TYR A 380 -27.70 12.01 3.85
C TYR A 380 -26.90 11.21 4.88
N SER A 381 -27.55 10.71 5.92
CA SER A 381 -26.91 9.83 6.90
C SER A 381 -26.66 8.45 6.30
N ARG A 382 -25.69 7.72 6.87
CA ARG A 382 -25.49 6.31 6.51
C ARG A 382 -26.78 5.52 6.82
N LYS A 383 -27.12 4.56 5.95
CA LYS A 383 -28.31 3.70 6.01
C LYS A 383 -29.65 4.39 5.69
N ASP A 384 -29.67 5.68 5.36
CA ASP A 384 -30.91 6.36 4.99
C ASP A 384 -31.48 5.83 3.66
N ILE A 385 -30.60 5.40 2.76
CA ILE A 385 -30.96 4.96 1.41
C ILE A 385 -30.33 3.59 1.17
N GLN A 386 -31.17 2.58 0.95
CA GLN A 386 -30.75 1.19 0.78
C GLN A 386 -31.45 0.55 -0.42
N GLY A 387 -30.82 -0.46 -1.00
CA GLY A 387 -31.41 -1.24 -2.09
C GLY A 387 -30.58 -2.45 -2.49
N ALA A 388 -31.18 -3.27 -3.35
CA ALA A 388 -30.53 -4.40 -4.02
C ALA A 388 -29.65 -3.93 -5.19
N HIS A 389 -29.95 -2.76 -5.74
CA HIS A 389 -29.19 -2.10 -6.79
C HIS A 389 -28.91 -0.65 -6.40
N ALA A 390 -27.87 -0.06 -6.96
CA ALA A 390 -27.50 1.31 -6.71
C ALA A 390 -26.87 1.99 -7.93
N PHE A 391 -27.16 3.28 -8.06
CA PHE A 391 -26.45 4.22 -8.90
C PHE A 391 -26.03 5.40 -8.02
N LEU A 392 -24.80 5.88 -8.20
CA LEU A 392 -24.31 7.07 -7.54
C LEU A 392 -23.34 7.81 -8.46
N GLU A 393 -23.50 9.11 -8.60
CA GLU A 393 -22.57 9.98 -9.29
C GLU A 393 -22.27 11.22 -8.44
N THR A 394 -20.99 11.56 -8.39
CA THR A 394 -20.46 12.71 -7.65
C THR A 394 -19.61 13.53 -8.60
N ILE A 395 -19.96 14.80 -8.76
CA ILE A 395 -19.19 15.78 -9.53
C ILE A 395 -18.62 16.81 -8.57
N GLU A 396 -17.29 16.99 -8.60
CA GLU A 396 -16.58 17.99 -7.80
C GLU A 396 -15.82 18.97 -8.70
N TYR A 397 -16.06 20.26 -8.48
CA TYR A 397 -15.22 21.32 -9.00
C TYR A 397 -14.29 21.83 -7.90
N ARG A 398 -12.98 21.78 -8.17
CA ARG A 398 -11.93 22.12 -7.21
C ARG A 398 -11.17 23.35 -7.67
N MET A 399 -11.19 24.38 -6.83
CA MET A 399 -10.58 25.68 -7.09
C MET A 399 -9.49 25.94 -6.05
N PRO A 400 -8.25 26.21 -6.45
CA PRO A 400 -7.21 26.63 -5.51
C PRO A 400 -7.53 28.04 -4.97
N LEU A 401 -7.52 28.16 -3.65
CA LEU A 401 -7.62 29.45 -2.95
C LEU A 401 -6.25 29.99 -2.57
N LEU A 402 -5.38 29.09 -2.11
CA LEU A 402 -4.00 29.39 -1.72
C LEU A 402 -3.10 28.27 -2.23
N SER A 403 -1.97 28.64 -2.81
CA SER A 403 -0.96 27.71 -3.32
C SER A 403 0.41 28.15 -2.87
N GLU A 404 1.29 27.19 -2.59
CA GLU A 404 2.67 27.42 -2.15
C GLU A 404 2.80 28.19 -0.83
N ALA A 405 1.87 27.97 0.10
CA ALA A 405 1.85 28.67 1.39
C ALA A 405 3.09 28.36 2.27
N LYS A 406 3.56 27.10 2.21
CA LYS A 406 4.75 26.58 2.92
C LYS A 406 4.76 26.93 4.41
N VAL A 407 3.64 26.71 5.10
CA VAL A 407 3.53 26.97 6.54
C VAL A 407 3.87 25.69 7.30
N TYR A 408 4.95 25.73 8.08
CA TYR A 408 5.47 24.57 8.80
C TYR A 408 4.93 24.49 10.23
N PHE A 409 4.61 23.28 10.68
CA PHE A 409 4.14 22.95 12.01
C PHE A 409 4.92 21.76 12.58
N LEU A 410 4.98 21.67 13.91
CA LEU A 410 5.58 20.56 14.64
C LEU A 410 7.01 20.25 14.14
N ASP A 411 7.90 21.24 14.21
CA ASP A 411 9.31 21.11 13.80
C ASP A 411 9.50 20.58 12.37
N ASN A 412 8.82 21.22 11.40
CA ASN A 412 8.88 20.90 9.97
C ASN A 412 8.34 19.53 9.56
N ILE A 413 7.65 18.81 10.46
CA ILE A 413 7.02 17.53 10.16
C ILE A 413 5.80 17.71 9.27
N PHE A 414 4.98 18.74 9.50
CA PHE A 414 3.82 19.06 8.67
C PHE A 414 4.03 20.40 8.00
N CYS A 415 3.81 20.47 6.69
CA CYS A 415 3.87 21.70 5.93
C CYS A 415 2.55 21.90 5.19
N LEU A 416 1.75 22.89 5.57
CA LEU A 416 0.58 23.30 4.78
C LEU A 416 1.07 23.94 3.47
N ASP A 417 0.82 23.24 2.37
CA ASP A 417 1.24 23.60 1.02
C ASP A 417 0.19 24.46 0.30
N GLY A 418 -1.10 24.14 0.51
CA GLY A 418 -2.17 24.84 -0.16
C GLY A 418 -3.56 24.59 0.42
N ILE A 419 -4.49 25.45 0.02
CA ILE A 419 -5.90 25.38 0.38
C ILE A 419 -6.72 25.41 -0.91
N GLN A 420 -7.66 24.49 -1.05
CA GLN A 420 -8.61 24.47 -2.16
C GLN A 420 -10.04 24.57 -1.64
N ALA A 421 -10.86 25.34 -2.34
CA ALA A 421 -12.31 25.28 -2.24
C ALA A 421 -12.83 24.19 -3.18
N VAL A 422 -13.85 23.47 -2.73
CA VAL A 422 -14.55 22.45 -3.51
C VAL A 422 -16.03 22.80 -3.52
N ALA A 423 -16.63 22.80 -4.70
CA ALA A 423 -18.08 22.79 -4.86
C ALA A 423 -18.46 21.42 -5.43
N PHE A 424 -19.50 20.80 -4.89
CA PHE A 424 -19.86 19.45 -5.29
C PHE A 424 -21.36 19.24 -5.42
N PHE A 425 -21.70 18.25 -6.23
CA PHE A 425 -23.06 17.77 -6.43
C PHE A 425 -23.05 16.25 -6.43
N ASP A 426 -23.85 15.66 -5.55
CA ASP A 426 -24.03 14.22 -5.45
C ASP A 426 -25.45 13.86 -5.89
N VAL A 427 -25.57 12.82 -6.70
CA VAL A 427 -26.85 12.25 -7.12
C VAL A 427 -26.79 10.74 -7.00
N GLY A 428 -27.74 10.16 -6.27
CA GLY A 428 -27.75 8.73 -6.02
C GLY A 428 -29.15 8.17 -5.97
N LYS A 429 -29.26 6.87 -6.22
CA LYS A 429 -30.50 6.12 -6.17
C LYS A 429 -30.20 4.69 -5.80
N ALA A 430 -30.93 4.16 -4.83
CA ALA A 430 -30.96 2.74 -4.53
C ALA A 430 -32.39 2.22 -4.73
N TRP A 431 -32.52 1.01 -5.26
CA TRP A 431 -33.82 0.38 -5.51
C TRP A 431 -33.74 -1.14 -5.33
N TYR A 432 -34.92 -1.74 -5.24
CA TYR A 432 -35.11 -3.14 -4.93
C TYR A 432 -35.47 -3.93 -6.18
N SER A 433 -36.72 -3.84 -6.66
CA SER A 433 -37.18 -4.66 -7.79
C SER A 433 -37.29 -3.85 -9.08
N SER A 434 -37.83 -2.64 -9.00
CA SER A 434 -38.05 -1.78 -10.17
C SER A 434 -37.33 -0.44 -10.00
N PHE A 435 -36.68 -0.01 -11.08
CA PHE A 435 -36.08 1.31 -11.13
C PHE A 435 -37.10 2.43 -10.90
N ALA A 436 -38.40 2.22 -11.15
CA ALA A 436 -39.43 3.23 -10.94
C ALA A 436 -39.88 3.38 -9.47
N GLU A 437 -39.47 2.50 -8.56
CA GLU A 437 -39.94 2.46 -7.16
C GLU A 437 -39.39 3.59 -6.29
N SER A 438 -38.25 4.17 -6.65
CA SER A 438 -37.61 5.23 -5.88
C SER A 438 -37.22 6.40 -6.75
N ASP A 439 -37.18 7.60 -6.17
CA ASP A 439 -36.64 8.77 -6.83
C ASP A 439 -35.15 8.90 -6.59
N PHE A 440 -34.46 9.60 -7.50
CA PHE A 440 -33.10 10.02 -7.25
C PHE A 440 -33.05 10.96 -6.05
N LYS A 441 -32.09 10.75 -5.16
CA LYS A 441 -31.73 11.64 -4.07
C LYS A 441 -30.55 12.48 -4.50
N LYS A 442 -30.56 13.76 -4.15
CA LYS A 442 -29.58 14.74 -4.61
C LYS A 442 -29.17 15.63 -3.46
N ASP A 443 -27.88 15.94 -3.39
CA ASP A 443 -27.36 16.96 -2.50
C ASP A 443 -26.33 17.84 -3.19
N VAL A 444 -26.17 19.03 -2.63
CA VAL A 444 -25.13 19.98 -3.03
C VAL A 444 -24.35 20.38 -1.79
N GLY A 445 -23.10 20.76 -2.00
CA GLY A 445 -22.30 21.25 -0.91
C GLY A 445 -21.05 21.97 -1.33
N PHE A 446 -20.38 22.48 -0.29
CA PHE A 446 -19.10 23.14 -0.40
C PHE A 446 -18.13 22.56 0.61
N GLY A 447 -16.86 22.55 0.25
CA GLY A 447 -15.81 22.03 1.09
C GLY A 447 -14.51 22.82 1.01
N LEU A 448 -13.67 22.60 2.00
CA LEU A 448 -12.28 23.03 2.01
C LEU A 448 -11.37 21.80 2.05
N ARG A 449 -10.25 21.89 1.35
CA ARG A 449 -9.19 20.89 1.33
C ARG A 449 -7.90 21.58 1.74
N PHE A 450 -7.30 21.11 2.83
CA PHE A 450 -6.01 21.58 3.32
C PHE A 450 -4.96 20.53 2.96
N HIS A 451 -4.04 20.92 2.08
CA HIS A 451 -3.00 20.05 1.56
C HIS A 451 -1.74 20.18 2.42
N PHE A 452 -1.37 19.11 3.11
CA PHE A 452 -0.17 19.03 3.92
C PHE A 452 0.87 18.14 3.26
N ASN A 453 2.09 18.64 3.14
CA ASN A 453 3.26 17.80 2.89
C ASN A 453 3.74 17.25 4.23
N ILE A 454 3.81 15.92 4.35
CA ILE A 454 4.38 15.24 5.52
C ILE A 454 5.87 15.04 5.26
N LEU A 455 6.70 15.48 6.21
CA LEU A 455 8.17 15.41 6.18
C LEU A 455 8.77 16.00 4.89
N SER A 456 8.18 17.10 4.40
CA SER A 456 8.65 17.95 3.28
C SER A 456 8.85 17.30 1.89
N PHE A 457 8.83 15.97 1.74
CA PHE A 457 8.99 15.29 0.45
C PHE A 457 8.26 13.93 0.35
N LEU A 458 7.72 13.42 1.45
CA LEU A 458 7.37 12.01 1.56
C LEU A 458 5.97 11.69 1.05
N GLU A 459 4.99 12.51 1.43
CA GLU A 459 3.64 12.38 0.93
C GLU A 459 2.81 13.64 1.12
N LYS A 460 1.74 13.75 0.34
CA LYS A 460 0.67 14.73 0.52
C LYS A 460 -0.50 14.09 1.27
N ALA A 461 -0.89 14.69 2.39
CA ALA A 461 -2.10 14.38 3.11
C ALA A 461 -3.12 15.50 2.90
N VAL A 462 -4.39 15.15 2.70
CA VAL A 462 -5.46 16.14 2.54
C VAL A 462 -6.42 16.04 3.71
N VAL A 463 -6.55 17.13 4.45
CA VAL A 463 -7.61 17.30 5.46
C VAL A 463 -8.81 17.93 4.77
N ARG A 464 -9.98 17.33 4.95
CA ARG A 464 -11.21 17.72 4.28
C ARG A 464 -12.24 18.18 5.26
N PHE A 465 -12.85 19.31 4.97
CA PHE A 465 -14.05 19.77 5.61
C PHE A 465 -15.14 19.92 4.55
N ASP A 466 -16.25 19.20 4.66
CA ASP A 466 -17.37 19.26 3.73
C ASP A 466 -18.66 19.62 4.46
N VAL A 467 -19.46 20.48 3.83
CA VAL A 467 -20.81 20.84 4.25
C VAL A 467 -21.76 20.51 3.11
N ALA A 468 -22.72 19.64 3.35
CA ALA A 468 -23.65 19.16 2.34
C ALA A 468 -25.10 19.32 2.81
N ARG A 469 -26.01 19.53 1.86
CA ARG A 469 -27.44 19.63 2.12
C ARG A 469 -28.26 18.94 1.02
N PRO A 470 -29.24 18.09 1.38
CA PRO A 470 -30.22 17.57 0.44
C PRO A 470 -31.00 18.69 -0.27
N ILE A 471 -31.30 18.51 -1.56
CA ILE A 471 -32.02 19.52 -2.35
C ILE A 471 -33.39 19.08 -2.86
N ASN A 472 -33.67 17.79 -2.87
CA ASN A 472 -34.92 17.24 -3.41
C ASN A 472 -35.59 16.24 -2.47
N ASP A 473 -35.41 16.45 -1.16
CA ASP A 473 -36.08 15.68 -0.11
C ASP A 473 -36.71 16.66 0.88
N GLU A 474 -38.04 16.71 0.91
CA GLU A 474 -38.74 17.61 1.83
C GLU A 474 -38.72 17.12 3.27
N ALA A 475 -38.54 15.81 3.48
CA ALA A 475 -38.52 15.19 4.80
C ALA A 475 -37.15 15.30 5.48
N ASN A 476 -36.07 15.40 4.70
CA ASN A 476 -34.71 15.57 5.21
C ASN A 476 -34.07 16.83 4.64
N LYS A 477 -33.98 17.88 5.46
CA LYS A 477 -33.40 19.19 5.08
C LYS A 477 -32.15 19.55 5.89
N ASP A 478 -31.69 18.63 6.73
CA ASP A 478 -30.60 18.87 7.65
C ASP A 478 -29.29 19.07 6.89
N THR A 479 -28.43 19.91 7.46
CA THR A 479 -27.11 20.17 6.90
C THR A 479 -26.11 19.26 7.58
N HIS A 480 -25.36 18.50 6.79
CA HIS A 480 -24.38 17.55 7.27
C HIS A 480 -22.98 18.15 7.18
N TYR A 481 -22.18 17.90 8.22
CA TYR A 481 -20.80 18.37 8.34
C TYR A 481 -19.87 17.18 8.45
N TRP A 482 -18.83 17.17 7.64
CA TRP A 482 -17.86 16.08 7.57
C TRP A 482 -16.45 16.61 7.77
N LEU A 483 -15.67 15.89 8.58
CA LEU A 483 -14.23 16.09 8.75
C LEU A 483 -13.52 14.75 8.46
N SER A 484 -12.59 14.73 7.51
CA SER A 484 -11.84 13.52 7.18
C SER A 484 -10.39 13.78 6.77
N PHE A 485 -9.58 12.72 6.82
CA PHE A 485 -8.18 12.68 6.37
C PHE A 485 -8.08 11.66 5.24
N SER A 486 -7.63 12.07 4.06
CA SER A 486 -7.72 11.24 2.84
C SER A 486 -6.82 11.76 1.70
N GLN A 487 -6.76 11.03 0.58
CA GLN A 487 -5.74 11.22 -0.47
C GLN A 487 -6.26 11.56 -1.88
N SER A 488 -7.56 11.59 -2.19
CA SER A 488 -7.97 11.95 -3.58
C SER A 488 -9.45 12.25 -3.76
N PHE A 489 -10.30 11.44 -3.11
CA PHE A 489 -11.74 11.61 -2.96
C PHE A 489 -12.27 10.91 -1.74
#